data_AF-A0A067G7E6-F1
#
_entry.id   AF-A0A067G7E6-F1
#
_cell.length_a   1.000
_cell.length_b   1.000
_cell.length_c   1.000
_cell.angle_alpha   90.00
_cell.angle_beta   90.00
_cell.angle_gamma   90.00
#
_symmetry.space_group_name_H-M   'P 1'
#
loop_
_entity.id
_entity.type
_entity.pdbx_description
1 polymer ?
#
loop_
_entity_poly.entity_id
_entity_poly.type
_entity_poly.pdbx_seq_one_letter_code
_entity_poly.pdbx_strand_id
1 'polypeptide(L)'
;EDIDLMESLGVNSYRFSISWARILPKGRFGDVNSEGINHYNKLIDALLLKGIQPFVTLTQFDSPQEIEDKYGAWLSPESQEDFGYFADICFKSFGDRVKYWFTINEPNMQVTLSYRLGCHPPAHCSQPFGNCSQGNSEEEPFIAAHNLILSHATAVDIYRTKYQKDQGGSIGIILNTLWFEPISSSTADKLAAERAQSFYMNWFLDPIIYGKYPAEMMNIVGSTLPKFSSRDKEKLKQGLDFIGINHYTSTYVQDCIFSACKPGPGASKTEGFCLQNSQKHGVPLGEPVST
;
A
#
# COMPACT_ATOMS: atom_id res chain seq x y z
N GLU A 1 1.19 3.59 -29.78
CA GLU A 1 2.14 2.47 -29.63
C GLU A 1 1.73 1.56 -28.48
N ASP A 2 1.98 1.91 -27.20
CA ASP A 2 1.61 1.02 -26.06
C ASP A 2 0.14 0.56 -26.10
N ILE A 3 -0.79 1.47 -26.40
CA ILE A 3 -2.22 1.17 -26.52
C ILE A 3 -2.51 0.22 -27.68
N ASP A 4 -1.84 0.37 -28.82
CA ASP A 4 -2.02 -0.50 -29.98
C ASP A 4 -1.45 -1.90 -29.70
N LEU A 5 -0.33 -1.97 -28.95
CA LEU A 5 0.21 -3.25 -28.48
C LEU A 5 -0.77 -3.94 -27.51
N MET A 6 -1.35 -3.21 -26.56
CA MET A 6 -2.36 -3.77 -25.65
C MET A 6 -3.61 -4.24 -26.39
N GLU A 7 -4.10 -3.48 -27.37
CA GLU A 7 -5.20 -3.88 -28.23
C GLU A 7 -4.86 -5.19 -28.98
N SER A 8 -3.64 -5.32 -29.50
CA SER A 8 -3.19 -6.52 -30.20
C SER A 8 -3.18 -7.78 -29.32
N LEU A 9 -3.02 -7.61 -28.00
CA LEU A 9 -3.12 -8.70 -27.01
C LEU A 9 -4.57 -9.07 -26.68
N GLY A 10 -5.55 -8.25 -27.09
CA GLY A 10 -6.97 -8.47 -26.84
C GLY A 10 -7.40 -8.22 -25.39
N VAL A 11 -6.67 -7.39 -24.64
CA VAL A 11 -7.05 -7.05 -23.26
C VAL A 11 -8.30 -6.16 -23.24
N ASN A 12 -9.10 -6.29 -22.18
CA ASN A 12 -10.29 -5.47 -21.97
C ASN A 12 -10.07 -4.33 -20.95
N SER A 13 -8.90 -4.28 -20.32
CA SER A 13 -8.58 -3.34 -19.26
C SER A 13 -7.09 -3.06 -19.23
N TYR A 14 -6.73 -1.88 -18.74
CA TYR A 14 -5.36 -1.48 -18.53
C TYR A 14 -5.22 -0.78 -17.19
N ARG A 15 -4.33 -1.32 -16.35
CA ARG A 15 -3.98 -0.73 -15.06
C ARG A 15 -2.77 0.19 -15.21
N PHE A 16 -2.91 1.45 -14.80
CA PHE A 16 -1.83 2.42 -14.76
C PHE A 16 -1.94 3.32 -13.52
N SER A 17 -0.88 4.08 -13.22
CA SER A 17 -0.90 5.08 -12.15
C SER A 17 -0.90 6.51 -12.69
N ILE A 18 -1.48 7.42 -11.91
CA ILE A 18 -1.36 8.85 -12.13
C ILE A 18 -0.16 9.35 -11.32
N SER A 19 0.74 10.09 -11.96
CA SER A 19 1.87 10.69 -11.27
C SER A 19 1.39 11.90 -10.49
N TRP A 20 1.50 11.85 -9.16
CA TRP A 20 1.05 12.93 -8.28
C TRP A 20 1.80 14.23 -8.60
N ALA A 21 3.13 14.18 -8.72
CA ALA A 21 3.94 15.34 -9.10
C ALA A 21 3.60 15.93 -10.48
N ARG A 22 2.98 15.16 -11.38
CA ARG A 22 2.51 15.68 -12.67
C ARG A 22 1.22 16.49 -12.53
N ILE A 23 0.31 16.09 -11.64
CA ILE A 23 -0.97 16.76 -11.41
C ILE A 23 -0.83 17.94 -10.44
N LEU A 24 -0.12 17.73 -9.33
CA LEU A 24 0.13 18.70 -8.27
C LEU A 24 1.64 18.74 -7.97
N PRO A 25 2.43 19.50 -8.76
CA PRO A 25 3.89 19.54 -8.60
C PRO A 25 4.35 19.97 -7.22
N LYS A 26 3.53 20.77 -6.53
CA LYS A 26 3.78 21.33 -5.19
C LYS A 26 2.83 20.77 -4.13
N GLY A 27 2.25 19.60 -4.37
CA GLY A 27 1.10 19.12 -3.58
C GLY A 27 -0.05 20.13 -3.60
N ARG A 28 -0.80 20.21 -2.50
CA ARG A 28 -1.89 21.20 -2.30
C ARG A 28 -1.44 22.66 -2.17
N PHE A 29 -0.13 22.94 -2.21
CA PHE A 29 0.43 24.28 -2.00
C PHE A 29 0.68 25.05 -3.29
N GLY A 30 0.30 24.49 -4.43
CA GLY A 30 0.40 25.13 -5.73
C GLY A 30 -0.80 24.84 -6.62
N ASP A 31 -0.70 25.30 -7.86
CA ASP A 31 -1.76 25.13 -8.84
C ASP A 31 -1.79 23.72 -9.45
N VAL A 32 -2.98 23.30 -9.85
CA VAL A 32 -3.16 22.10 -10.67
C VAL A 32 -2.49 22.31 -12.02
N ASN A 33 -1.64 21.38 -12.42
CA ASN A 33 -0.98 21.42 -13.72
C ASN A 33 -1.92 20.89 -14.81
N SER A 34 -2.48 21.81 -15.61
CA SER A 34 -3.39 21.48 -16.72
C SER A 34 -2.79 20.53 -17.75
N GLU A 35 -1.48 20.61 -18.00
CA GLU A 35 -0.81 19.71 -18.94
C GLU A 35 -0.76 18.27 -18.41
N GLY A 36 -0.65 18.10 -17.09
CA GLY A 36 -0.79 16.80 -16.44
C GLY A 36 -2.19 16.23 -16.64
N ILE A 37 -3.22 17.04 -16.44
CA ILE A 37 -4.62 16.65 -16.67
C ILE A 37 -4.85 16.26 -18.14
N ASN A 38 -4.36 17.09 -19.07
CA ASN A 38 -4.48 16.85 -20.51
C ASN A 38 -3.78 15.55 -20.95
N HIS A 39 -2.62 15.23 -20.36
CA HIS A 39 -1.92 13.98 -20.64
C HIS A 39 -2.78 12.76 -20.28
N TYR A 40 -3.32 12.70 -19.06
CA TYR A 40 -4.13 11.56 -18.63
C TYR A 40 -5.49 11.50 -19.32
N ASN A 41 -6.10 12.64 -19.66
CA ASN A 41 -7.30 12.67 -20.50
C ASN A 41 -7.05 11.99 -21.85
N LYS A 42 -5.97 12.36 -22.55
CA LYS A 42 -5.61 11.74 -23.83
C LYS A 42 -5.39 10.23 -23.70
N LEU A 43 -4.72 9.78 -22.64
CA LEU A 43 -4.50 8.36 -22.37
C LEU A 43 -5.84 7.63 -22.15
N ILE A 44 -6.69 8.15 -21.26
CA ILE A 44 -7.99 7.56 -20.94
C ILE A 44 -8.89 7.50 -22.17
N ASP A 45 -8.97 8.59 -22.94
CA ASP A 45 -9.77 8.62 -24.18
C ASP A 45 -9.27 7.62 -25.20
N ALA A 46 -7.96 7.52 -25.38
CA ALA A 46 -7.36 6.56 -26.31
C ALA A 46 -7.60 5.10 -25.89
N LEU A 47 -7.53 4.78 -24.59
CA LEU A 47 -7.87 3.45 -24.08
C LEU A 47 -9.35 3.11 -24.36
N LEU A 48 -10.25 4.04 -24.05
CA LEU A 48 -11.69 3.83 -24.23
C LEU A 48 -12.09 3.72 -25.70
N LEU A 49 -11.44 4.45 -26.61
CA LEU A 49 -11.64 4.29 -28.06
C LEU A 49 -11.32 2.89 -28.55
N LYS A 50 -10.41 2.17 -27.87
CA LYS A 50 -10.07 0.78 -28.14
C LYS A 50 -10.87 -0.23 -27.30
N GLY A 51 -11.86 0.23 -26.54
CA GLY A 51 -12.65 -0.63 -25.65
C GLY A 51 -11.88 -1.14 -24.43
N ILE A 52 -10.73 -0.53 -24.09
CA ILE A 52 -9.90 -0.92 -22.95
C ILE A 52 -10.30 -0.07 -21.74
N GLN A 53 -10.78 -0.72 -20.68
CA GLN A 53 -11.23 -0.05 -19.47
C GLN A 53 -10.05 0.44 -18.61
N PRO A 54 -10.02 1.71 -18.20
CA PRO A 54 -8.96 2.22 -17.32
C PRO A 54 -9.17 1.76 -15.87
N PHE A 55 -8.13 1.11 -15.32
CA PHE A 55 -8.01 0.77 -13.89
C PHE A 55 -6.92 1.65 -13.28
N VAL A 56 -7.31 2.70 -12.56
CA VAL A 56 -6.37 3.78 -12.21
C VAL A 56 -5.90 3.66 -10.78
N THR A 57 -4.59 3.68 -10.58
CA THR A 57 -3.97 3.80 -9.25
C THR A 57 -3.59 5.26 -8.98
N LEU A 58 -4.03 5.84 -7.86
CA LEU A 58 -3.75 7.24 -7.54
C LEU A 58 -2.27 7.45 -7.18
N THR A 59 -1.71 6.66 -6.26
CA THR A 59 -0.26 6.70 -5.97
C THR A 59 0.36 5.31 -6.03
N GLN A 60 1.53 5.23 -6.66
CA GLN A 60 2.33 4.03 -6.77
C GLN A 60 3.78 4.35 -6.41
N PHE A 61 4.03 4.44 -5.11
CA PHE A 61 5.32 4.83 -4.49
C PHE A 61 5.78 6.25 -4.85
N ASP A 62 4.93 7.04 -5.50
CA ASP A 62 5.25 8.40 -5.94
C ASP A 62 4.52 9.45 -5.12
N SER A 63 5.26 10.49 -4.74
CA SER A 63 4.76 11.74 -4.18
C SER A 63 5.68 12.88 -4.64
N PRO A 64 5.19 14.12 -4.76
CA PRO A 64 6.03 15.28 -5.00
C PRO A 64 7.13 15.39 -3.93
N GLN A 65 8.38 15.62 -4.31
CA GLN A 65 9.48 15.84 -3.36
C GLN A 65 9.18 17.01 -2.41
N GLU A 66 8.44 18.02 -2.87
CA GLU A 66 8.05 19.17 -2.06
C GLU A 66 7.20 18.78 -0.83
N ILE A 67 6.47 17.66 -0.88
CA ILE A 67 5.71 17.13 0.27
C ILE A 67 6.65 16.54 1.32
N GLU A 68 7.67 15.79 0.89
CA GLU A 68 8.73 15.28 1.76
C GLU A 68 9.48 16.45 2.43
N ASP A 69 9.91 17.43 1.64
CA ASP A 69 10.68 18.58 2.14
C ASP A 69 9.89 19.44 3.14
N LYS A 70 8.56 19.55 2.97
CA LYS A 70 7.72 20.41 3.83
C LYS A 70 7.39 19.77 5.17
N TYR A 71 7.07 18.48 5.20
CA TYR A 71 6.55 17.84 6.42
C TYR A 71 6.93 16.37 6.59
N GLY A 72 7.80 15.80 5.76
CA GLY A 72 8.22 14.40 5.84
C GLY A 72 7.18 13.42 5.31
N ALA A 73 6.36 13.87 4.36
CA ALA A 73 5.36 13.07 3.65
C ALA A 73 4.54 12.15 4.57
N TRP A 74 4.69 10.83 4.42
CA TRP A 74 3.89 9.83 5.13
C TRP A 74 4.17 9.76 6.62
N LEU A 75 5.24 10.37 7.13
CA LEU A 75 5.49 10.46 8.58
C LEU A 75 4.62 11.52 9.26
N SER A 76 3.89 12.33 8.50
CA SER A 76 3.06 13.42 9.02
C SER A 76 1.58 13.24 8.65
N PRO A 77 0.64 13.58 9.56
CA PRO A 77 -0.79 13.49 9.31
C PRO A 77 -1.28 14.44 8.21
N GLU A 78 -0.51 15.48 7.87
CA GLU A 78 -0.79 16.40 6.78
C GLU A 78 -0.87 15.71 5.42
N SER A 79 -0.19 14.56 5.25
CA SER A 79 -0.29 13.70 4.06
C SER A 79 -1.72 13.26 3.75
N GLN A 80 -2.57 13.10 4.78
CA GLN A 80 -3.96 12.69 4.61
C GLN A 80 -4.77 13.73 3.85
N GLU A 81 -4.52 15.01 4.13
CA GLU A 81 -5.21 16.13 3.49
C GLU A 81 -4.65 16.37 2.09
N ASP A 82 -3.34 16.27 1.90
CA ASP A 82 -2.68 16.43 0.61
C ASP A 82 -3.09 15.33 -0.38
N PHE A 83 -3.08 14.07 0.08
CA PHE A 83 -3.53 12.93 -0.72
C PHE A 83 -5.03 13.02 -1.01
N GLY A 84 -5.84 13.43 -0.03
CA GLY A 84 -7.26 13.68 -0.24
C GLY A 84 -7.53 14.74 -1.31
N TYR A 85 -6.77 15.84 -1.31
CA TYR A 85 -6.87 16.88 -2.33
C TYR A 85 -6.47 16.38 -3.72
N PHE A 86 -5.36 15.64 -3.82
CA PHE A 86 -4.94 14.99 -5.06
C PHE A 86 -6.00 14.03 -5.61
N ALA A 87 -6.59 13.19 -4.74
CA ALA A 87 -7.67 12.29 -5.09
C ALA A 87 -8.90 13.06 -5.60
N ASP A 88 -9.32 14.14 -4.91
CA ASP A 88 -10.43 15.01 -5.31
C ASP A 88 -10.25 15.57 -6.73
N ILE A 89 -9.04 16.05 -7.06
CA ILE A 89 -8.70 16.54 -8.40
C ILE A 89 -8.79 15.42 -9.44
N CYS A 90 -8.27 14.22 -9.13
CA CYS A 90 -8.32 13.08 -10.03
C CYS A 90 -9.75 12.61 -10.30
N PHE A 91 -10.57 12.46 -9.25
CA PHE A 91 -11.97 12.06 -9.38
C PHE A 91 -12.77 13.08 -10.19
N LYS A 92 -12.58 14.38 -9.92
CA LYS A 92 -13.23 15.45 -10.66
C LYS A 92 -12.85 15.46 -12.14
N SER A 93 -11.58 15.19 -12.45
CA SER A 93 -11.05 15.35 -13.81
C SER A 93 -11.27 14.14 -14.70
N PHE A 94 -11.35 12.93 -14.11
CA PHE A 94 -11.30 11.68 -14.88
C PHE A 94 -12.43 10.71 -14.55
N GLY A 95 -13.14 10.89 -13.43
CA GLY A 95 -14.11 9.91 -12.93
C GLY A 95 -15.40 9.80 -13.74
N ASP A 96 -15.64 10.72 -14.67
CA ASP A 96 -16.68 10.58 -15.70
C ASP A 96 -16.43 9.33 -16.57
N ARG A 97 -15.17 8.99 -16.81
CA ARG A 97 -14.71 7.87 -17.64
C ARG A 97 -14.06 6.72 -16.85
N VAL A 98 -13.36 7.02 -15.76
CA VAL A 98 -12.69 6.01 -14.92
C VAL A 98 -13.67 5.44 -13.90
N LYS A 99 -13.86 4.12 -13.93
CA LYS A 99 -14.79 3.39 -13.05
C LYS A 99 -14.11 2.52 -12.01
N TYR A 100 -12.80 2.33 -12.06
CA TYR A 100 -12.06 1.54 -11.08
C TYR A 100 -10.86 2.32 -10.57
N TRP A 101 -10.88 2.62 -9.28
CA TRP A 101 -9.86 3.40 -8.59
C TRP A 101 -9.16 2.56 -7.53
N PHE A 102 -7.84 2.53 -7.57
CA PHE A 102 -7.02 2.07 -6.45
C PHE A 102 -6.41 3.30 -5.79
N THR A 103 -6.55 3.46 -4.48
CA THR A 103 -5.93 4.61 -3.80
C THR A 103 -4.41 4.47 -3.81
N ILE A 104 -3.90 3.37 -3.27
CA ILE A 104 -2.47 3.19 -3.00
C ILE A 104 -2.05 1.80 -3.45
N ASN A 105 -0.92 1.71 -4.15
CA ASN A 105 -0.27 0.44 -4.50
C ASN A 105 0.69 -0.01 -3.41
N GLU A 106 0.49 -1.23 -2.90
CA GLU A 106 1.41 -1.96 -2.01
C GLU A 106 1.95 -1.12 -0.85
N PRO A 107 1.09 -0.43 -0.07
CA PRO A 107 1.57 0.38 1.05
C PRO A 107 2.34 -0.45 2.09
N ASN A 108 2.05 -1.75 2.22
CA ASN A 108 2.80 -2.69 3.05
C ASN A 108 4.25 -2.86 2.60
N MET A 109 4.52 -2.90 1.29
CA MET A 109 5.88 -2.89 0.77
C MET A 109 6.51 -1.51 0.89
N GLN A 110 5.77 -0.44 0.57
CA GLN A 110 6.27 0.92 0.65
C GLN A 110 6.84 1.23 2.04
N VAL A 111 6.07 0.98 3.10
CA VAL A 111 6.51 1.32 4.47
C VAL A 111 7.73 0.52 4.91
N THR A 112 7.83 -0.75 4.48
CA THR A 112 8.99 -1.59 4.78
C THR A 112 10.23 -1.12 4.02
N LEU A 113 10.12 -0.85 2.71
CA LEU A 113 11.28 -0.45 1.90
C LEU A 113 11.75 0.97 2.23
N SER A 114 10.83 1.89 2.52
CA SER A 114 11.11 3.32 2.74
C SER A 114 11.52 3.67 4.17
N TYR A 115 10.88 3.06 5.17
CA TYR A 115 11.01 3.46 6.58
C TYR A 115 11.56 2.36 7.50
N ARG A 116 11.77 1.14 7.00
CA ARG A 116 12.39 0.05 7.76
C ARG A 116 13.76 -0.34 7.22
N LEU A 117 13.82 -0.70 5.95
CA LEU A 117 15.05 -1.11 5.28
C LEU A 117 15.81 0.08 4.70
N GLY A 118 15.12 1.19 4.43
CA GLY A 118 15.70 2.42 3.89
C GLY A 118 16.31 2.26 2.49
N CYS A 119 15.84 1.27 1.72
CA CYS A 119 16.32 1.04 0.35
C CYS A 119 15.52 1.81 -0.71
N HIS A 120 14.34 2.33 -0.35
CA HIS A 120 13.54 3.25 -1.15
C HIS A 120 13.49 4.64 -0.50
N PRO A 121 13.25 5.73 -1.25
CA PRO A 121 13.02 7.06 -0.67
C PRO A 121 11.94 7.05 0.42
N PRO A 122 12.10 7.80 1.53
CA PRO A 122 13.18 8.75 1.81
C PRO A 122 14.47 8.11 2.39
N ALA A 123 14.61 6.78 2.30
CA ALA A 123 15.76 6.02 2.78
C ALA A 123 15.97 6.13 4.29
N HIS A 124 14.89 5.98 5.06
CA HIS A 124 14.93 5.97 6.51
C HIS A 124 15.13 4.54 7.05
N CYS A 125 16.12 4.38 7.92
CA CYS A 125 16.34 3.13 8.65
C CYS A 125 17.26 3.32 9.86
N SER A 126 17.22 2.36 10.77
CA SER A 126 18.10 2.23 11.93
C SER A 126 18.62 0.79 12.08
N GLN A 127 19.67 0.61 12.87
CA GLN A 127 20.16 -0.72 13.21
C GLN A 127 19.05 -1.54 13.93
N PRO A 128 18.99 -2.87 13.74
CA PRO A 128 19.88 -3.70 12.92
C PRO A 128 19.48 -3.78 11.43
N PHE A 129 18.44 -3.06 10.99
CA PHE A 129 17.87 -3.20 9.64
C PHE A 129 18.70 -2.52 8.56
N GLY A 130 19.42 -1.45 8.91
CA GLY A 130 20.32 -0.76 8.00
C GLY A 130 21.12 0.34 8.68
N ASN A 131 21.90 1.07 7.89
CA ASN A 131 22.77 2.15 8.35
C ASN A 131 22.49 3.45 7.59
N CYS A 132 21.24 3.91 7.65
CA CYS A 132 20.81 5.16 7.02
C CYS A 132 21.22 6.36 7.87
N SER A 133 21.23 7.55 7.27
CA SER A 133 21.58 8.80 7.96
C SER A 133 20.53 9.23 8.99
N GLN A 134 19.29 8.77 8.84
CA GLN A 134 18.16 9.09 9.71
C GLN A 134 17.12 7.97 9.64
N GLY A 135 16.17 8.01 10.58
CA GLY A 135 15.04 7.09 10.64
C GLY A 135 14.99 6.25 11.91
N ASN A 136 13.85 5.63 12.15
CA ASN A 136 13.65 4.63 13.19
C ASN A 136 12.86 3.45 12.65
N SER A 137 13.55 2.36 12.31
CA SER A 137 12.97 1.16 11.71
C SER A 137 11.95 0.44 12.62
N GLU A 138 11.95 0.75 13.92
CA GLU A 138 11.01 0.16 14.88
C GLU A 138 9.75 1.01 15.09
N GLU A 139 9.69 2.25 14.61
CA GLU A 139 8.57 3.18 14.84
C GLU A 139 8.00 3.76 13.55
N GLU A 140 8.83 4.31 12.68
CA GLU A 140 8.42 5.04 11.48
C GLU A 140 7.54 4.24 10.50
N PRO A 141 7.77 2.93 10.27
CA PRO A 141 6.87 2.14 9.43
C PRO A 141 5.42 2.13 9.93
N PHE A 142 5.20 2.18 11.25
CA PHE A 142 3.87 2.20 11.86
C PHE A 142 3.20 3.57 11.75
N ILE A 143 3.98 4.64 11.85
CA ILE A 143 3.50 6.02 11.62
C ILE A 143 3.10 6.18 10.14
N ALA A 144 3.98 5.80 9.22
CA ALA A 144 3.73 5.86 7.78
C ALA A 144 2.51 5.03 7.37
N ALA A 145 2.41 3.78 7.84
CA ALA A 145 1.26 2.93 7.57
C ALA A 145 -0.05 3.54 8.08
N HIS A 146 -0.04 4.13 9.27
CA HIS A 146 -1.21 4.79 9.84
C HIS A 146 -1.70 5.94 8.96
N ASN A 147 -0.79 6.81 8.50
CA ASN A 147 -1.15 7.91 7.62
C ASN A 147 -1.59 7.44 6.24
N LEU A 148 -0.99 6.39 5.68
CA LEU A 148 -1.44 5.77 4.43
C LEU A 148 -2.87 5.20 4.55
N ILE A 149 -3.18 4.50 5.65
CA ILE A 149 -4.53 4.00 5.94
C ILE A 149 -5.54 5.15 6.01
N LEU A 150 -5.23 6.23 6.72
CA LEU A 150 -6.12 7.38 6.84
C LEU A 150 -6.22 8.22 5.57
N SER A 151 -5.17 8.21 4.74
CA SER A 151 -5.18 8.81 3.40
C SER A 151 -6.11 8.03 2.47
N HIS A 152 -6.06 6.69 2.49
CA HIS A 152 -7.05 5.84 1.81
C HIS A 152 -8.47 6.16 2.28
N ALA A 153 -8.71 6.13 3.59
CA ALA A 153 -10.04 6.41 4.15
C ALA A 153 -10.56 7.81 3.76
N THR A 154 -9.67 8.81 3.72
CA THR A 154 -10.01 10.17 3.30
C THR A 154 -10.38 10.22 1.82
N ALA A 155 -9.63 9.55 0.93
CA ALA A 155 -9.95 9.49 -0.49
C ALA A 155 -11.27 8.75 -0.76
N VAL A 156 -11.54 7.64 -0.06
CA VAL A 156 -12.80 6.90 -0.15
C VAL A 156 -13.98 7.74 0.32
N ASP A 157 -13.85 8.45 1.44
CA ASP A 157 -14.89 9.35 1.95
C ASP A 157 -15.21 10.46 0.93
N ILE A 158 -14.19 11.08 0.33
CA ILE A 158 -14.37 12.06 -0.75
C ILE A 158 -15.10 11.44 -1.94
N TYR A 159 -14.67 10.25 -2.40
CA TYR A 159 -15.29 9.58 -3.54
C TYR A 159 -16.77 9.30 -3.29
N ARG A 160 -17.09 8.71 -2.14
CA ARG A 160 -18.45 8.31 -1.79
C ARG A 160 -19.38 9.49 -1.58
N THR A 161 -18.90 10.55 -0.94
CA THR A 161 -19.74 11.71 -0.62
C THR A 161 -19.95 12.65 -1.80
N LYS A 162 -18.97 12.79 -2.70
CA LYS A 162 -19.02 13.76 -3.81
C LYS A 162 -19.25 13.17 -5.19
N TYR A 163 -18.78 11.95 -5.47
CA TYR A 163 -18.61 11.47 -6.85
C TYR A 163 -19.33 10.16 -7.16
N GLN A 164 -19.41 9.24 -6.20
CA GLN A 164 -19.91 7.87 -6.37
C GLN A 164 -21.29 7.82 -7.03
N LYS A 165 -22.21 8.70 -6.60
CA LYS A 165 -23.58 8.73 -7.11
C LYS A 165 -23.65 9.04 -8.60
N ASP A 166 -22.82 9.97 -9.07
CA ASP A 166 -22.87 10.47 -10.45
C ASP A 166 -21.93 9.68 -11.36
N GLN A 167 -20.81 9.19 -10.82
CA GLN A 167 -19.77 8.50 -11.58
C GLN A 167 -19.98 6.98 -11.61
N GLY A 168 -20.59 6.39 -10.59
CA GLY A 168 -20.88 4.95 -10.53
C GLY A 168 -19.66 4.03 -10.57
N GLY A 169 -18.48 4.51 -10.17
CA GLY A 169 -17.26 3.70 -10.11
C GLY A 169 -17.13 2.91 -8.80
N SER A 170 -16.00 2.26 -8.62
CA SER A 170 -15.64 1.53 -7.41
C SER A 170 -14.22 1.88 -6.99
N ILE A 171 -13.98 1.88 -5.69
CA ILE A 171 -12.71 2.29 -5.10
C ILE A 171 -12.17 1.25 -4.12
N GLY A 172 -10.90 0.92 -4.28
CA GLY A 172 -10.20 -0.08 -3.48
C GLY A 172 -8.74 0.27 -3.21
N ILE A 173 -8.00 -0.71 -2.73
CA ILE A 173 -6.56 -0.61 -2.43
C ILE A 173 -5.86 -1.86 -2.96
N ILE A 174 -4.57 -1.74 -3.32
CA ILE A 174 -3.78 -2.88 -3.78
C ILE A 174 -2.75 -3.21 -2.71
N LEU A 175 -2.65 -4.47 -2.35
CA LEU A 175 -1.64 -4.94 -1.40
C LEU A 175 -0.72 -5.93 -2.08
N ASN A 176 0.55 -5.90 -1.69
CA ASN A 176 1.45 -7.01 -2.01
C ASN A 176 1.03 -8.19 -1.15
N THR A 177 0.81 -9.34 -1.78
CA THR A 177 0.26 -10.52 -1.11
C THR A 177 1.22 -11.68 -1.24
N LEU A 178 1.95 -11.94 -0.15
CA LEU A 178 2.70 -13.17 0.05
C LEU A 178 1.80 -14.23 0.67
N TRP A 179 1.92 -15.47 0.21
CA TRP A 179 1.42 -16.61 0.97
C TRP A 179 2.48 -17.08 1.96
N PHE A 180 2.10 -17.22 3.23
CA PHE A 180 2.97 -17.69 4.29
C PHE A 180 2.65 -19.14 4.63
N GLU A 181 3.55 -20.05 4.28
CA GLU A 181 3.42 -21.47 4.57
C GLU A 181 4.18 -21.81 5.87
N PRO A 182 3.57 -22.48 6.86
CA PRO A 182 4.29 -22.85 8.08
C PRO A 182 5.42 -23.84 7.76
N ILE A 183 6.61 -23.62 8.32
CA ILE A 183 7.78 -24.47 8.07
C ILE A 183 7.59 -25.90 8.61
N SER A 184 6.71 -26.10 9.59
CA SER A 184 6.36 -27.42 10.12
C SER A 184 4.87 -27.53 10.46
N SER A 185 4.41 -28.72 10.80
CA SER A 185 3.02 -28.95 11.25
C SER A 185 2.78 -28.55 12.72
N SER A 186 3.79 -27.98 13.40
CA SER A 186 3.68 -27.54 14.79
C SER A 186 2.63 -26.43 14.92
N THR A 187 1.98 -26.36 16.09
CA THR A 187 1.04 -25.26 16.38
C THR A 187 1.74 -23.90 16.38
N ALA A 188 3.00 -23.86 16.84
CA ALA A 188 3.78 -22.62 16.88
C ALA A 188 3.99 -22.03 15.48
N ASP A 189 4.39 -22.86 14.50
CA ASP A 189 4.63 -22.39 13.13
C ASP A 189 3.34 -22.05 12.37
N LYS A 190 2.24 -22.76 12.65
CA LYS A 190 0.92 -22.40 12.11
C LYS A 190 0.48 -21.01 12.60
N LEU A 191 0.64 -20.76 13.91
CA LEU A 191 0.38 -19.43 14.47
C LEU A 191 1.37 -18.38 13.94
N ALA A 192 2.60 -18.76 13.60
CA ALA A 192 3.54 -17.85 12.95
C ALA A 192 3.09 -17.47 11.53
N ALA A 193 2.48 -18.37 10.76
CA ALA A 193 1.87 -18.06 9.47
C ALA A 193 0.72 -17.05 9.60
N GLU A 194 -0.17 -17.24 10.57
CA GLU A 194 -1.25 -16.29 10.86
C GLU A 194 -0.69 -14.92 11.29
N ARG A 195 0.31 -14.90 12.18
CA ARG A 195 0.98 -13.65 12.59
C ARG A 195 1.68 -12.95 11.43
N ALA A 196 2.37 -13.68 10.57
CA ALA A 196 3.04 -13.12 9.39
C ALA A 196 2.02 -12.44 8.47
N GLN A 197 0.85 -13.07 8.26
CA GLN A 197 -0.26 -12.46 7.53
C GLN A 197 -0.75 -11.16 8.18
N SER A 198 -0.87 -11.16 9.52
CA SER A 198 -1.26 -9.98 10.30
C SER A 198 -0.27 -8.82 10.20
N PHE A 199 1.04 -9.11 10.19
CA PHE A 199 2.10 -8.12 10.04
C PHE A 199 2.36 -7.70 8.59
N TYR A 200 1.60 -8.21 7.62
CA TYR A 200 1.79 -7.92 6.20
C TYR A 200 0.54 -7.33 5.54
N MET A 201 -0.42 -8.16 5.17
CA MET A 201 -1.63 -7.72 4.45
C MET A 201 -2.68 -7.16 5.42
N ASN A 202 -2.95 -7.86 6.52
CA ASN A 202 -4.05 -7.47 7.43
C ASN A 202 -3.69 -6.20 8.21
N TRP A 203 -2.39 -5.85 8.28
CA TRP A 203 -1.93 -4.57 8.82
C TRP A 203 -2.67 -3.38 8.20
N PHE A 204 -3.00 -3.45 6.90
CA PHE A 204 -3.77 -2.43 6.20
C PHE A 204 -5.25 -2.77 6.10
N LEU A 205 -5.60 -4.03 5.82
CA LEU A 205 -7.01 -4.42 5.62
C LEU A 205 -7.85 -4.37 6.89
N ASP A 206 -7.35 -4.84 8.04
CA ASP A 206 -8.14 -4.87 9.27
C ASP A 206 -8.55 -3.48 9.72
N PRO A 207 -7.67 -2.45 9.69
CA PRO A 207 -8.08 -1.08 9.93
C PRO A 207 -9.17 -0.60 8.98
N ILE A 208 -9.06 -0.89 7.68
CA ILE A 208 -10.01 -0.41 6.67
C ILE A 208 -11.36 -1.13 6.79
N ILE A 209 -11.37 -2.43 7.09
CA ILE A 209 -12.60 -3.24 7.12
C ILE A 209 -13.25 -3.22 8.51
N TYR A 210 -12.45 -3.30 9.57
CA TYR A 210 -12.93 -3.47 10.95
C TYR A 210 -12.65 -2.27 11.86
N GLY A 211 -11.95 -1.24 11.37
CA GLY A 211 -11.66 -0.02 12.15
C GLY A 211 -10.63 -0.19 13.26
N LYS A 212 -9.83 -1.27 13.22
CA LYS A 212 -8.80 -1.59 14.22
C LYS A 212 -7.65 -2.38 13.60
N TYR A 213 -6.45 -2.27 14.15
CA TYR A 213 -5.33 -3.11 13.77
C TYR A 213 -5.56 -4.59 14.14
N PRO A 214 -4.84 -5.54 13.51
CA PRO A 214 -4.88 -6.94 13.87
C PRO A 214 -4.52 -7.17 15.34
N ALA A 215 -5.16 -8.15 15.97
CA ALA A 215 -4.96 -8.46 17.39
C ALA A 215 -3.51 -8.92 17.65
N GLU A 216 -2.92 -9.69 16.73
CA GLU A 216 -1.54 -10.16 16.81
C GLU A 216 -0.56 -8.99 16.88
N MET A 217 -0.77 -7.97 16.04
CA MET A 217 0.05 -6.76 16.05
C MET A 217 -0.11 -6.00 17.36
N MET A 218 -1.35 -5.75 17.79
CA MET A 218 -1.61 -5.04 19.05
C MET A 218 -0.97 -5.74 20.26
N ASN A 219 -0.98 -7.07 20.29
CA ASN A 219 -0.39 -7.85 21.37
C ASN A 219 1.15 -7.80 21.38
N ILE A 220 1.80 -7.67 20.22
CA ILE A 220 3.26 -7.71 20.10
C ILE A 220 3.88 -6.31 20.16
N VAL A 221 3.39 -5.36 19.36
CA VAL A 221 3.97 -4.01 19.25
C VAL A 221 3.24 -2.96 20.08
N GLY A 222 2.03 -3.26 20.58
CA GLY A 222 1.37 -2.45 21.61
C GLY A 222 1.26 -0.97 21.25
N SER A 223 1.83 -0.12 22.10
CA SER A 223 1.77 1.36 21.97
C SER A 223 2.55 1.93 20.78
N THR A 224 3.39 1.13 20.10
CA THR A 224 4.03 1.55 18.85
C THR A 224 3.02 1.74 17.72
N LEU A 225 1.87 1.05 17.77
CA LEU A 225 0.77 1.30 16.84
C LEU A 225 0.04 2.60 17.22
N PRO A 226 -0.06 3.57 16.29
CA PRO A 226 -0.85 4.76 16.55
C PRO A 226 -2.33 4.42 16.78
N LYS A 227 -3.05 5.25 17.53
CA LYS A 227 -4.46 5.01 17.85
C LYS A 227 -5.37 5.75 16.86
N PHE A 228 -6.35 5.06 16.31
CA PHE A 228 -7.43 5.69 15.56
C PHE A 228 -8.35 6.49 16.51
N SER A 229 -8.48 7.79 16.24
CA SER A 229 -9.45 8.65 16.91
C SER A 229 -10.88 8.25 16.54
N SER A 230 -11.88 8.81 17.25
CA SER A 230 -13.28 8.61 16.89
C SER A 230 -13.57 9.07 15.46
N ARG A 231 -12.97 10.18 15.03
CA ARG A 231 -13.12 10.71 13.66
C ARG A 231 -12.52 9.78 12.62
N ASP A 232 -11.37 9.19 12.91
CA ASP A 232 -10.71 8.24 12.01
C ASP A 232 -11.56 6.99 11.82
N LYS A 233 -12.13 6.48 12.90
CA LYS A 233 -13.03 5.32 12.85
C LYS A 233 -14.28 5.59 12.02
N GLU A 234 -14.86 6.79 12.11
CA GLU A 234 -15.99 7.15 11.25
C GLU A 234 -15.61 7.15 9.76
N LYS A 235 -14.42 7.64 9.40
CA LYS A 235 -13.93 7.54 8.00
C LYS A 235 -13.72 6.08 7.58
N LEU A 236 -13.10 5.27 8.44
CA LEU A 236 -12.81 3.86 8.15
C LEU A 236 -14.06 3.01 7.93
N LYS A 237 -15.22 3.38 8.50
CA LYS A 237 -16.50 2.70 8.22
C LYS A 237 -16.90 2.74 6.74
N GLN A 238 -16.33 3.65 5.95
CA GLN A 238 -16.54 3.66 4.51
C GLN A 238 -15.92 2.43 3.83
N GLY A 239 -14.91 1.80 4.42
CA GLY A 239 -14.31 0.57 3.90
C GLY A 239 -13.73 0.72 2.50
N LEU A 240 -13.92 -0.32 1.69
CA LEU A 240 -13.45 -0.43 0.30
C LEU A 240 -14.44 -1.28 -0.50
N ASP A 241 -14.47 -1.11 -1.82
CA ASP A 241 -15.35 -1.90 -2.70
C ASP A 241 -14.67 -3.18 -3.21
N PHE A 242 -13.34 -3.18 -3.34
CA PHE A 242 -12.56 -4.34 -3.76
C PHE A 242 -11.11 -4.29 -3.25
N ILE A 243 -10.48 -5.46 -3.18
CA ILE A 243 -9.07 -5.63 -2.80
C ILE A 243 -8.29 -6.04 -4.05
N GLY A 244 -7.29 -5.25 -4.43
CA GLY A 244 -6.33 -5.64 -5.45
C GLY A 244 -5.22 -6.51 -4.85
N ILE A 245 -4.95 -7.63 -5.50
CA ILE A 245 -3.98 -8.64 -5.03
C ILE A 245 -2.78 -8.64 -5.98
N ASN A 246 -1.66 -8.10 -5.53
CA ASN A 246 -0.37 -8.28 -6.19
C ASN A 246 0.32 -9.50 -5.60
N HIS A 247 0.05 -10.68 -6.16
CA HIS A 247 0.64 -11.94 -5.74
C HIS A 247 1.72 -12.39 -6.71
N TYR A 248 2.92 -12.65 -6.18
CA TYR A 248 4.06 -13.11 -6.97
C TYR A 248 4.67 -14.40 -6.44
N THR A 249 4.69 -14.58 -5.12
CA THR A 249 5.43 -15.67 -4.48
C THR A 249 4.86 -16.02 -3.11
N SER A 250 5.42 -17.08 -2.53
CA SER A 250 5.12 -17.60 -1.21
C SER A 250 6.42 -17.85 -0.46
N THR A 251 6.37 -17.85 0.87
CA THR A 251 7.56 -18.09 1.71
C THR A 251 7.22 -19.01 2.87
N TYR A 252 8.19 -19.81 3.33
CA TYR A 252 8.03 -20.53 4.57
C TYR A 252 8.21 -19.59 5.75
N VAL A 253 7.50 -19.85 6.84
CA VAL A 253 7.67 -19.10 8.10
C VAL A 253 7.87 -20.02 9.28
N GLN A 254 8.76 -19.59 10.17
CA GLN A 254 9.04 -20.26 11.43
C GLN A 254 8.70 -19.32 12.59
N ASP A 255 8.15 -19.90 13.65
CA ASP A 255 7.96 -19.19 14.91
C ASP A 255 9.29 -18.73 15.54
N CYS A 256 9.29 -17.51 16.10
CA CYS A 256 10.40 -16.96 16.88
C CYS A 256 9.99 -16.53 18.29
N ILE A 257 8.77 -16.84 18.73
CA ILE A 257 8.30 -16.52 20.10
C ILE A 257 8.59 -17.69 21.05
N PHE A 258 8.24 -18.90 20.65
CA PHE A 258 8.33 -20.11 21.46
C PHE A 258 9.41 -21.08 20.95
N SER A 259 9.99 -20.80 19.78
CA SER A 259 10.98 -21.64 19.12
C SER A 259 12.34 -20.95 19.04
N ALA A 260 13.42 -21.73 19.06
CA ALA A 260 14.76 -21.20 18.83
C ALA A 260 14.87 -20.64 17.41
N CYS A 261 15.17 -19.35 17.29
CA CYS A 261 15.13 -18.63 16.03
C CYS A 261 16.43 -17.83 15.83
N LYS A 262 16.97 -17.90 14.61
CA LYS A 262 18.14 -17.12 14.21
C LYS A 262 17.70 -15.72 13.76
N PRO A 263 18.57 -14.71 13.85
CA PRO A 263 18.30 -13.42 13.22
C PRO A 263 18.06 -13.58 11.71
N GLY A 264 17.09 -12.84 11.18
CA GLY A 264 16.75 -12.85 9.76
C GLY A 264 15.45 -12.08 9.49
N PRO A 265 15.05 -11.96 8.21
CA PRO A 265 13.81 -11.29 7.82
C PRO A 265 12.60 -11.87 8.54
N GLY A 266 11.76 -11.03 9.13
CA GLY A 266 10.59 -11.47 9.89
C GLY A 266 10.85 -11.81 11.36
N ALA A 267 12.10 -12.01 11.77
CA ALA A 267 12.42 -12.52 13.11
C ALA A 267 12.32 -11.45 14.22
N SER A 268 12.28 -10.17 13.88
CA SER A 268 12.22 -9.10 14.89
C SER A 268 10.82 -8.91 15.47
N LYS A 269 10.75 -8.22 16.61
CA LYS A 269 9.48 -7.87 17.27
C LYS A 269 8.55 -7.10 16.34
N THR A 270 9.08 -6.12 15.63
CA THR A 270 8.31 -5.22 14.76
C THR A 270 7.93 -5.87 13.43
N GLU A 271 8.42 -7.08 13.15
CA GLU A 271 8.01 -7.95 12.04
C GLU A 271 7.13 -9.14 12.50
N GLY A 272 6.80 -9.22 13.79
CA GLY A 272 5.87 -10.22 14.33
C GLY A 272 6.49 -11.54 14.77
N PHE A 273 7.84 -11.62 14.88
CA PHE A 273 8.55 -12.84 15.28
C PHE A 273 8.19 -14.06 14.41
N CYS A 274 8.24 -13.88 13.10
CA CYS A 274 7.91 -14.87 12.07
C CYS A 274 9.04 -14.95 11.05
N LEU A 275 10.12 -15.68 11.36
CA LEU A 275 11.29 -15.79 10.50
C LEU A 275 10.90 -16.38 9.13
N GLN A 276 11.15 -15.62 8.08
CA GLN A 276 10.88 -16.03 6.72
C GLN A 276 12.03 -16.84 6.14
N ASN A 277 11.69 -17.91 5.41
CA ASN A 277 12.64 -18.81 4.80
C ASN A 277 12.19 -19.14 3.36
N SER A 278 13.10 -18.99 2.40
CA SER A 278 12.83 -19.39 1.01
C SER A 278 12.82 -20.91 0.81
N GLN A 279 13.31 -21.68 1.79
CA GLN A 279 13.45 -23.13 1.71
C GLN A 279 13.12 -23.81 3.04
N LYS A 280 12.56 -25.02 2.95
CA LYS A 280 12.35 -25.95 4.06
C LYS A 280 13.21 -27.19 3.84
N HIS A 281 14.20 -27.40 4.70
CA HIS A 281 15.18 -28.50 4.57
C HIS A 281 15.87 -28.55 3.19
N GLY A 282 16.17 -27.38 2.61
CA GLY A 282 16.77 -27.26 1.28
C GLY A 282 15.78 -27.38 0.11
N VAL A 283 14.49 -27.59 0.38
CA VAL A 283 13.44 -27.66 -0.63
C VAL A 283 12.75 -26.29 -0.73
N PRO A 284 12.78 -25.63 -1.91
CA PRO A 284 12.06 -24.37 -2.11
C PRO A 284 10.55 -24.57 -2.10
N LEU A 285 9.82 -23.48 -1.87
CA LEU A 285 8.37 -23.49 -1.98
C LEU A 285 7.99 -23.35 -3.47
N GLY A 286 7.51 -24.45 -4.05
CA GLY A 286 7.21 -24.54 -5.48
C GLY A 286 8.44 -24.82 -6.35
N GLU A 287 8.21 -24.95 -7.66
CA GLU A 287 9.28 -25.15 -8.63
C GLU A 287 10.07 -23.84 -8.83
N PRO A 288 11.41 -23.87 -8.83
CA PRO A 288 12.22 -22.68 -9.14
C PRO A 288 11.93 -22.18 -10.55
N VAL A 289 11.55 -20.91 -10.68
CA VAL A 289 11.49 -20.25 -11.98
C VAL A 289 12.92 -19.85 -12.39
N SER A 290 13.28 -20.09 -13.65
CA SER A 290 14.59 -19.73 -14.19
C SER A 290 14.78 -18.21 -14.14
N THR A 291 15.81 -17.77 -13.42
CA THR A 291 16.30 -16.38 -13.38
C THR A 291 17.05 -16.00 -14.64
#